data_AF-A0A2P4Z6Y6-F1
#
_entry.id   AF-A0A2P4Z6Y6-F1
#
_cell.length_a   1.000
_cell.length_b   1.000
_cell.length_c   1.000
_cell.angle_alpha   90.00
_cell.angle_beta   90.00
_cell.angle_gamma   90.00
#
_symmetry.space_group_name_H-M   'P 1'
#
loop_
_entity.id
_entity.type
_entity.pdbx_description
1 polymer ?
#
loop_
_entity_poly.entity_id
_entity_poly.type
_entity_poly.pdbx_seq_one_letter_code
_entity_poly.pdbx_strand_id
1 'polypeptide(L)'
;MSCENDNADIVTPGYFQGYSNIKKTVRFNPQDLLASQAIATAALSLPASGPGITPAAKKTQQKLLDQLMGENSPEARFRTIPFAREASRLEQCIEEGEYAFRMEQVITVSVSQLLPDHRTMPMVLRPMTQLISFFLTAQKEYTQVLRVFDPEAFPGVLCAYARLFELIAASMLAQFKRGGKAGLTVELGEAMAAVDRLGSFCFTGDKRVLPSTTFRYLGTMESIKNHAFPYIDPGRLNMAGQGRMNLKNWPGVQDRRVHLLQAASLQYHYGKQVAAGRESEARVQLLSQDAYAAAEYIEEVFRNHFVPEMRQFFAGRIRRLLQKRGRRVELSDEQREKLKKGRLCLDDWEAAGQNGTAAFSSERFSSIVAEINDVLDEGQGQPKEAITSDTLEQDRYVDHILGALQSSSDKAMDRTLSSMNMTWLAVLSALFRQTYRKGNPEKSTEQWRYHIGLALRRNRVEWVLGSSRGTITATIA
;
A
#
# COMPACT_ATOMS: atom_id res chain seq x y z
N MET A 1 40.31 31.59 10.77
CA MET A 1 39.22 32.18 11.58
C MET A 1 39.20 31.62 12.99
N SER A 2 39.10 30.30 13.24
CA SER A 2 39.21 29.76 14.61
C SER A 2 40.58 30.03 15.24
N CYS A 3 41.68 29.70 14.55
CA CYS A 3 43.04 29.97 15.06
C CYS A 3 43.34 31.46 15.30
N GLU A 4 42.69 32.34 14.55
CA GLU A 4 42.81 33.81 14.70
C GLU A 4 41.88 34.34 15.81
N ASN A 5 41.03 33.50 16.41
CA ASN A 5 40.05 33.86 17.42
C ASN A 5 40.15 32.91 18.62
N ASP A 6 41.37 32.69 19.12
CA ASP A 6 41.70 31.83 20.27
C ASP A 6 41.15 30.40 20.17
N ASN A 7 41.13 29.85 18.96
CA ASN A 7 40.55 28.54 18.61
C ASN A 7 39.03 28.42 18.89
N ALA A 8 38.32 29.54 19.09
CA ALA A 8 36.88 29.52 19.20
C ALA A 8 36.21 29.34 17.82
N ASP A 9 35.28 28.40 17.73
CA ASP A 9 34.50 28.14 16.52
C ASP A 9 33.40 29.20 16.33
N ILE A 10 33.78 30.26 15.63
CA ILE A 10 32.93 31.44 15.37
C ILE A 10 32.12 31.34 14.07
N VAL A 11 32.40 30.36 13.22
CA VAL A 11 31.72 30.15 11.93
C VAL A 11 31.07 28.77 11.95
N THR A 12 29.76 28.74 11.75
CA THR A 12 29.01 27.48 11.60
C THR A 12 28.47 27.36 10.17
N PRO A 13 28.87 26.34 9.40
CA PRO A 13 28.28 26.08 8.10
C PRO A 13 26.87 25.49 8.26
N GLY A 14 25.89 26.08 7.59
CA GLY A 14 24.55 25.53 7.44
C GLY A 14 24.47 24.49 6.31
N TYR A 15 23.26 24.02 6.02
CA TYR A 15 23.04 23.08 4.92
C TYR A 15 23.27 23.74 3.56
N PHE A 16 23.94 23.01 2.66
CA PHE A 16 23.96 23.32 1.23
C PHE A 16 22.63 22.89 0.59
N GLN A 17 21.96 23.80 -0.11
CA GLN A 17 20.64 23.54 -0.71
C GLN A 17 20.60 23.97 -2.18
N GLY A 18 20.01 23.14 -3.04
CA GLY A 18 19.77 23.43 -4.44
C GLY A 18 18.29 23.54 -4.73
N TYR A 19 17.87 24.70 -5.21
CA TYR A 19 16.53 25.00 -5.69
C TYR A 19 16.51 24.98 -7.21
N SER A 20 15.46 24.40 -7.77
CA SER A 20 15.19 24.50 -9.20
C SER A 20 13.77 25.00 -9.36
N ASN A 21 13.56 26.04 -10.16
CA ASN A 21 12.21 26.53 -10.46
C ASN A 21 11.41 25.50 -11.27
N ILE A 22 12.08 24.62 -12.03
CA ILE A 22 11.47 23.45 -12.69
C ILE A 22 10.64 22.62 -11.70
N LYS A 23 11.16 22.43 -10.49
CA LYS A 23 10.42 21.69 -9.45
C LYS A 23 9.12 22.40 -9.08
N LYS A 24 9.04 23.73 -9.08
CA LYS A 24 7.78 24.44 -8.83
C LYS A 24 6.76 24.22 -9.95
N THR A 25 7.22 24.12 -11.19
CA THR A 25 6.39 23.89 -12.39
C THR A 25 5.67 22.53 -12.34
N VAL A 26 6.37 21.46 -11.91
CA VAL A 26 5.79 20.11 -11.89
C VAL A 26 5.08 19.77 -10.57
N ARG A 27 5.39 20.48 -9.47
CA ARG A 27 4.85 20.17 -8.13
C ARG A 27 4.65 21.41 -7.27
N PHE A 28 3.68 22.25 -7.62
CA PHE A 28 3.20 23.29 -6.71
C PHE A 28 2.69 22.67 -5.39
N ASN A 29 2.01 21.51 -5.48
CA ASN A 29 1.63 20.67 -4.36
C ASN A 29 1.96 19.18 -4.64
N PRO A 30 2.23 18.35 -3.60
CA PRO A 30 2.48 16.91 -3.79
C PRO A 30 1.34 16.17 -4.49
N GLN A 31 0.10 16.63 -4.30
CA GLN A 31 -1.09 16.04 -4.92
C GLN A 31 -1.27 16.43 -6.39
N ASP A 32 -0.59 17.49 -6.85
CA ASP A 32 -0.71 17.96 -8.22
C ASP A 32 0.05 17.04 -9.17
N LEU A 33 1.20 16.47 -8.78
CA LEU A 33 2.03 15.62 -9.63
C LEU A 33 1.35 14.27 -9.95
N LEU A 34 0.86 14.10 -11.18
CA LEU A 34 0.16 12.88 -11.59
C LEU A 34 1.10 11.66 -11.60
N ALA A 35 2.38 11.88 -11.91
CA ALA A 35 3.40 10.83 -11.87
C ALA A 35 3.53 10.16 -10.49
N SER A 36 3.12 10.82 -9.40
CA SER A 36 3.12 10.22 -8.05
C SER A 36 1.85 9.45 -7.68
N GLN A 37 0.78 9.53 -8.48
CA GLN A 37 -0.52 8.92 -8.16
C GLN A 37 -0.64 7.45 -8.59
N ALA A 38 0.40 6.90 -9.23
CA ALA A 38 0.46 5.53 -9.74
C ALA A 38 -0.78 5.13 -10.58
N ILE A 39 -1.25 6.08 -11.39
CA ILE A 39 -2.49 5.94 -12.19
C ILE A 39 -2.38 4.76 -13.15
N ALA A 40 -1.25 4.61 -13.85
CA ALA A 40 -1.06 3.54 -14.82
C ALA A 40 -1.08 2.16 -14.13
N THR A 41 -0.37 2.02 -13.01
CA THR A 41 -0.41 0.79 -12.19
C THR A 41 -1.84 0.45 -11.80
N ALA A 42 -2.57 1.42 -11.23
CA ALA A 42 -3.92 1.19 -10.74
C ALA A 42 -4.93 0.90 -11.85
N ALA A 43 -4.84 1.61 -12.98
CA ALA A 43 -5.73 1.41 -14.13
C ALA A 43 -5.54 0.01 -14.76
N LEU A 44 -4.29 -0.43 -14.91
CA LEU A 44 -3.94 -1.60 -15.70
C LEU A 44 -3.87 -2.90 -14.88
N SER A 45 -3.67 -2.82 -13.56
CA SER A 45 -3.41 -3.99 -12.70
C SER A 45 -4.61 -4.45 -11.88
N LEU A 46 -5.78 -3.82 -12.02
CA LEU A 46 -7.00 -4.28 -11.34
C LEU A 46 -7.42 -5.65 -11.91
N PRO A 47 -7.58 -6.70 -11.08
CA PRO A 47 -8.04 -8.00 -11.55
C PRO A 47 -9.42 -7.96 -12.22
N ALA A 48 -9.64 -8.93 -13.10
CA ALA A 48 -10.90 -9.15 -13.80
C ALA A 48 -12.08 -9.32 -12.84
N SER A 49 -11.89 -10.17 -11.83
CA SER A 49 -12.88 -10.62 -10.87
C SER A 49 -12.20 -11.04 -9.56
N GLY A 50 -12.98 -11.11 -8.48
CA GLY A 50 -12.53 -11.55 -7.16
C GLY A 50 -13.05 -10.66 -6.03
N PRO A 51 -12.79 -11.00 -4.76
CA PRO A 51 -13.22 -10.19 -3.63
C PRO A 51 -12.66 -8.77 -3.69
N GLY A 52 -13.50 -7.78 -3.39
CA GLY A 52 -13.15 -6.35 -3.46
C GLY A 52 -13.28 -5.73 -4.87
N ILE A 53 -13.42 -6.54 -5.92
CA ILE A 53 -13.82 -6.05 -7.24
C ILE A 53 -15.32 -5.77 -7.17
N THR A 54 -15.69 -4.50 -7.19
CA THR A 54 -17.08 -4.03 -7.12
C THR A 54 -17.40 -3.19 -8.35
N PRO A 55 -18.69 -2.91 -8.64
CA PRO A 55 -19.05 -1.96 -9.69
C PRO A 55 -18.41 -0.59 -9.47
N ALA A 56 -18.25 -0.17 -8.22
CA ALA A 56 -17.54 1.05 -7.86
C ALA A 56 -16.04 0.97 -8.21
N ALA A 57 -15.36 -0.14 -7.88
CA ALA A 57 -13.96 -0.35 -8.26
C ALA A 57 -13.78 -0.36 -9.79
N LYS A 58 -14.68 -1.01 -10.54
CA LYS A 58 -14.66 -0.99 -12.02
C LYS A 58 -14.90 0.40 -12.58
N LYS A 59 -15.81 1.19 -11.99
CA LYS A 59 -16.01 2.59 -12.36
C LYS A 59 -14.76 3.44 -12.10
N THR A 60 -14.10 3.24 -10.96
CA THR A 60 -12.81 3.88 -10.65
C THR A 60 -11.74 3.47 -11.66
N GLN A 61 -11.64 2.17 -11.99
CA GLN A 61 -10.70 1.68 -13.00
C GLN A 61 -10.94 2.36 -14.35
N GLN A 62 -12.19 2.43 -14.80
CA GLN A 62 -12.54 3.06 -16.08
C GLN A 62 -12.12 4.53 -16.08
N LYS A 63 -12.42 5.29 -15.02
CA LYS A 63 -11.96 6.69 -14.89
C LYS A 63 -10.44 6.82 -15.01
N LEU A 64 -9.68 5.91 -14.41
CA LEU A 64 -8.21 5.91 -14.49
C LEU A 64 -7.71 5.51 -15.88
N LEU A 65 -8.39 4.59 -16.58
CA LEU A 65 -8.12 4.24 -17.97
C LEU A 65 -8.38 5.42 -18.90
N ASP A 66 -9.51 6.10 -18.74
CA ASP A 66 -9.88 7.29 -19.53
C ASP A 66 -8.83 8.39 -19.33
N GLN A 67 -8.32 8.54 -18.11
CA GLN A 67 -7.22 9.45 -17.79
C GLN A 67 -5.91 9.05 -18.49
N LEU A 68 -5.57 7.75 -18.48
CA LEU A 68 -4.37 7.23 -19.13
C LEU A 68 -4.43 7.35 -20.67
N MET A 69 -5.63 7.32 -21.25
CA MET A 69 -5.87 7.48 -22.69
C MET A 69 -6.07 8.94 -23.12
N GLY A 70 -6.23 9.86 -22.17
CA GLY A 70 -6.55 11.26 -22.44
C GLY A 70 -8.00 11.51 -22.86
N GLU A 71 -8.90 10.56 -22.63
CA GLU A 71 -10.32 10.63 -23.03
C GLU A 71 -11.13 11.61 -22.17
N ASN A 72 -10.65 11.93 -20.96
CA ASN A 72 -11.27 12.94 -20.10
C ASN A 72 -11.20 14.36 -20.69
N SER A 73 -10.27 14.63 -21.62
CA SER A 73 -10.13 15.90 -22.31
C SER A 73 -9.52 15.68 -23.70
N PRO A 74 -10.31 15.23 -24.69
CA PRO A 74 -9.79 14.85 -26.00
C PRO A 74 -9.07 15.98 -26.74
N GLU A 75 -9.51 17.21 -26.51
CA GLU A 75 -8.92 18.44 -27.08
C GLU A 75 -7.61 18.85 -26.38
N ALA A 76 -7.34 18.32 -25.18
CA ALA A 76 -6.16 18.63 -24.38
C ALA A 76 -5.63 17.36 -23.67
N ARG A 77 -5.41 16.29 -24.44
CA ARG A 77 -5.05 14.96 -23.91
C ARG A 77 -3.84 15.00 -22.98
N PHE A 78 -2.83 15.78 -23.38
CA PHE A 78 -1.62 16.00 -22.60
C PHE A 78 -1.91 16.50 -21.18
N ARG A 79 -3.03 17.16 -20.90
CA ARG A 79 -3.36 17.65 -19.54
C ARG A 79 -3.76 16.57 -18.55
N THR A 80 -4.08 15.37 -19.03
CA THR A 80 -4.66 14.30 -18.19
C THR A 80 -3.78 13.06 -18.12
N ILE A 81 -3.02 12.78 -19.18
CA ILE A 81 -2.06 11.67 -19.23
C ILE A 81 -0.87 12.02 -18.33
N PRO A 82 -0.52 11.21 -17.31
CA PRO A 82 0.42 11.60 -16.26
C PRO A 82 1.76 12.17 -16.77
N PHE A 83 2.53 11.39 -17.53
CA PHE A 83 3.85 11.80 -17.99
C PHE A 83 3.80 12.81 -19.14
N ALA A 84 2.80 12.74 -20.02
CA ALA A 84 2.64 13.74 -21.09
C ALA A 84 2.31 15.12 -20.52
N ARG A 85 1.55 15.18 -19.41
CA ARG A 85 1.27 16.43 -18.71
C ARG A 85 2.53 17.04 -18.13
N GLU A 86 3.34 16.22 -17.46
CA GLU A 86 4.58 16.73 -16.88
C GLU A 86 5.56 17.17 -17.97
N ALA A 87 5.65 16.47 -19.11
CA ALA A 87 6.41 16.93 -20.28
C ALA A 87 5.93 18.28 -20.79
N SER A 88 4.63 18.45 -21.03
CA SER A 88 4.07 19.70 -21.55
C SER A 88 4.32 20.89 -20.59
N ARG A 89 4.20 20.67 -19.27
CA ARG A 89 4.53 21.70 -18.27
C ARG A 89 6.02 22.07 -18.30
N LEU A 90 6.89 21.08 -18.48
CA LEU A 90 8.33 21.31 -18.59
C LEU A 90 8.69 22.05 -19.87
N GLU A 91 8.12 21.66 -21.01
CA GLU A 91 8.31 22.32 -22.30
C GLU A 91 7.91 23.79 -22.23
N GLN A 92 6.73 24.09 -21.67
CA GLN A 92 6.30 25.47 -21.45
C GLN A 92 7.30 26.26 -20.58
N CYS A 93 7.76 25.68 -19.47
CA CYS A 93 8.75 26.31 -18.59
C CYS A 93 10.09 26.56 -19.30
N ILE A 94 10.51 25.66 -20.20
CA ILE A 94 11.70 25.82 -21.04
C ILE A 94 11.51 27.00 -22.00
N GLU A 95 10.38 27.04 -22.70
CA GLU A 95 10.05 28.11 -23.66
C GLU A 95 9.98 29.49 -22.97
N GLU A 96 9.42 29.55 -21.77
CA GLU A 96 9.27 30.77 -20.97
C GLU A 96 10.57 31.16 -20.23
N GLY A 97 11.61 30.32 -20.26
CA GLY A 97 12.87 30.59 -19.55
C GLY A 97 12.81 30.42 -18.03
N GLU A 98 11.77 29.78 -17.49
CA GLU A 98 11.49 29.68 -16.05
C GLU A 98 12.22 28.54 -15.32
N TYR A 99 13.31 28.02 -15.88
CA TYR A 99 13.99 26.81 -15.39
C TYR A 99 15.25 27.07 -14.55
N ALA A 100 15.42 28.30 -14.06
CA ALA A 100 16.59 28.70 -13.28
C ALA A 100 16.89 27.78 -12.09
N PHE A 101 18.18 27.50 -11.89
CA PHE A 101 18.70 26.76 -10.75
C PHE A 101 19.41 27.72 -9.79
N ARG A 102 19.08 27.66 -8.50
CA ARG A 102 19.70 28.44 -7.44
C ARG A 102 20.35 27.51 -6.42
N MET A 103 21.63 27.72 -6.13
CA MET A 103 22.30 27.09 -5.00
C MET A 103 22.38 28.09 -3.84
N GLU A 104 22.15 27.61 -2.63
CA GLU A 104 22.23 28.39 -1.40
C GLU A 104 23.11 27.66 -0.39
N GLN A 105 24.05 28.38 0.19
CA GLN A 105 24.85 27.94 1.33
C GLN A 105 24.67 28.97 2.44
N VAL A 106 24.11 28.54 3.57
CA VAL A 106 23.98 29.40 4.75
C VAL A 106 25.26 29.30 5.57
N ILE A 107 25.75 30.44 6.05
CA ILE A 107 26.84 30.51 7.02
C ILE A 107 26.38 31.39 8.17
N THR A 108 26.57 30.94 9.40
CA THR A 108 26.34 31.75 10.59
C THR A 108 27.67 32.17 11.17
N VAL A 109 27.83 33.47 11.43
CA VAL A 109 29.01 34.03 12.10
C VAL A 109 28.59 34.58 13.46
N SER A 110 29.13 34.00 14.53
CA SER A 110 28.83 34.39 15.91
C SER A 110 29.63 35.63 16.31
N VAL A 111 29.15 36.81 15.92
CA VAL A 111 29.86 38.09 16.15
C VAL A 111 30.12 38.37 17.63
N SER A 112 29.24 37.93 18.52
CA SER A 112 29.43 38.08 19.97
C SER A 112 30.61 37.27 20.53
N GLN A 113 31.03 36.21 19.82
CA GLN A 113 32.14 35.33 20.19
C GLN A 113 33.46 35.73 19.50
N LEU A 114 33.42 36.71 18.59
CA LEU A 114 34.63 37.32 18.06
C LEU A 114 35.33 38.11 19.16
N LEU A 115 36.67 38.03 19.18
CA LEU A 115 37.51 38.95 19.92
C LEU A 115 37.19 40.41 19.54
N PRO A 116 37.26 41.36 20.48
CA PRO A 116 36.87 42.75 20.24
C PRO A 116 37.51 43.36 18.99
N ASP A 117 38.81 43.12 18.78
CA ASP A 117 39.59 43.69 17.66
C ASP A 117 39.25 43.03 16.31
N HIS A 118 38.60 41.86 16.34
CA HIS A 118 38.20 41.11 15.15
C HIS A 118 36.73 41.34 14.76
N ARG A 119 35.96 42.15 15.51
CA ARG A 119 34.57 42.52 15.20
C ARG A 119 34.49 43.58 14.12
N THR A 120 35.02 43.27 12.95
CA THR A 120 35.05 44.18 11.80
C THR A 120 34.23 43.60 10.64
N MET A 121 33.67 44.47 9.80
CA MET A 121 32.90 44.03 8.62
C MET A 121 33.71 43.14 7.67
N PRO A 122 35.01 43.41 7.38
CA PRO A 122 35.83 42.50 6.58
C PRO A 122 35.93 41.10 7.19
N MET A 123 36.08 40.98 8.51
CA MET A 123 36.18 39.69 9.20
C MET A 123 34.85 38.92 9.14
N VAL A 124 33.72 39.62 9.29
CA VAL A 124 32.38 39.02 9.18
C VAL A 124 32.06 38.54 7.76
N LEU A 125 32.52 39.26 6.71
CA LEU A 125 32.29 38.90 5.31
C LEU A 125 33.27 37.86 4.76
N ARG A 126 34.41 37.64 5.44
CA ARG A 126 35.48 36.74 4.99
C ARG A 126 35.01 35.32 4.66
N PRO A 127 34.12 34.67 5.43
CA PRO A 127 33.58 33.35 5.06
C PRO A 127 32.84 33.36 3.72
N MET A 128 32.08 34.44 3.44
CA MET A 128 31.33 34.56 2.18
C MET A 128 32.27 34.74 0.99
N THR A 129 33.29 35.61 1.12
CA THR A 129 34.25 35.84 0.03
C THR A 129 35.11 34.61 -0.24
N GLN A 130 35.45 33.84 0.79
CA GLN A 130 36.13 32.55 0.64
C GLN A 130 35.27 31.51 -0.08
N LEU A 131 33.97 31.40 0.25
CA LEU A 131 33.06 30.52 -0.49
C LEU A 131 32.87 30.96 -1.94
N ILE A 132 32.70 32.25 -2.20
CA ILE A 132 32.61 32.79 -3.57
C ILE A 132 33.88 32.42 -4.33
N SER A 133 35.06 32.65 -3.74
CA SER A 133 36.33 32.29 -4.35
C SER A 133 36.43 30.78 -4.61
N PHE A 134 36.02 29.93 -3.66
CA PHE A 134 35.96 28.48 -3.84
C PHE A 134 35.07 28.09 -5.03
N PHE A 135 33.85 28.62 -5.12
CA PHE A 135 32.95 28.30 -6.24
C PHE A 135 33.45 28.86 -7.58
N LEU A 136 34.21 29.95 -7.59
CA LEU A 136 34.77 30.51 -8.83
C LEU A 136 36.07 29.83 -9.28
N THR A 137 36.87 29.30 -8.35
CA THR A 137 38.25 28.83 -8.64
C THR A 137 38.41 27.32 -8.52
N ALA A 138 37.64 26.66 -7.65
CA ALA A 138 37.77 25.25 -7.32
C ALA A 138 36.66 24.40 -7.96
N GLN A 139 36.35 24.65 -9.23
CA GLN A 139 35.24 23.99 -9.94
C GLN A 139 35.27 22.45 -9.84
N LYS A 140 36.46 21.86 -9.87
CA LYS A 140 36.67 20.40 -9.78
C LYS A 140 36.27 19.79 -8.43
N GLU A 141 36.30 20.58 -7.35
CA GLU A 141 36.02 20.09 -5.99
C GLU A 141 34.52 19.84 -5.76
N TYR A 142 33.65 20.67 -6.34
CA TYR A 142 32.21 20.56 -6.12
C TYR A 142 31.44 19.91 -7.27
N THR A 143 32.00 19.88 -8.49
CA THR A 143 31.37 19.23 -9.66
C THR A 143 31.24 17.71 -9.52
N GLN A 144 32.00 17.08 -8.62
CA GLN A 144 31.81 15.67 -8.28
C GLN A 144 30.55 15.43 -7.44
N VAL A 145 30.10 16.44 -6.69
CA VAL A 145 28.95 16.37 -5.78
C VAL A 145 27.68 16.92 -6.45
N LEU A 146 27.85 17.92 -7.32
CA LEU A 146 26.79 18.52 -8.11
C LEU A 146 26.69 17.80 -9.46
N ARG A 147 25.62 17.03 -9.67
CA ARG A 147 25.37 16.40 -10.97
C ARG A 147 25.08 17.47 -12.01
N VAL A 148 26.02 17.68 -12.92
CA VAL A 148 25.87 18.60 -14.05
C VAL A 148 25.39 17.79 -15.24
N PHE A 149 24.12 17.96 -15.61
CA PHE A 149 23.76 17.75 -17.01
C PHE A 149 24.36 18.90 -17.81
N ASP A 150 24.77 18.63 -19.04
CA ASP A 150 25.10 19.70 -19.98
C ASP A 150 23.96 20.74 -19.99
N PRO A 151 24.25 22.05 -19.90
CA PRO A 151 23.24 23.09 -20.03
C PRO A 151 22.38 22.96 -21.30
N GLU A 152 22.89 22.36 -22.36
CA GLU A 152 22.11 22.05 -23.57
C GLU A 152 21.16 20.85 -23.39
N ALA A 153 21.53 19.91 -22.51
CA ALA A 153 20.74 18.72 -22.22
C ALA A 153 19.67 18.95 -21.13
N PHE A 154 19.93 19.82 -20.16
CA PHE A 154 18.99 20.12 -19.09
C PHE A 154 18.31 21.48 -19.28
N PRO A 155 16.96 21.54 -19.16
CA PRO A 155 16.10 20.51 -18.57
C PRO A 155 15.42 19.56 -19.57
N GLY A 156 15.72 19.65 -20.87
CA GLY A 156 15.09 18.82 -21.91
C GLY A 156 15.18 17.30 -21.68
N VAL A 157 16.20 16.82 -20.99
CA VAL A 157 16.33 15.43 -20.55
C VAL A 157 15.11 14.93 -19.74
N LEU A 158 14.45 15.82 -18.98
CA LEU A 158 13.25 15.48 -18.22
C LEU A 158 12.05 15.23 -19.14
N CYS A 159 11.93 15.96 -20.26
CA CYS A 159 10.92 15.72 -21.29
C CYS A 159 11.15 14.37 -21.97
N ALA A 160 12.42 14.04 -22.28
CA ALA A 160 12.79 12.71 -22.79
C ALA A 160 12.42 11.59 -21.80
N TYR A 161 12.62 11.78 -20.49
CA TYR A 161 12.16 10.82 -19.48
C TYR A 161 10.64 10.68 -19.46
N ALA A 162 9.89 11.79 -19.48
CA ALA A 162 8.43 11.76 -19.56
C ALA A 162 7.98 10.93 -20.78
N ARG A 163 8.58 11.20 -21.95
CA ARG A 163 8.26 10.48 -23.18
C ARG A 163 8.54 8.98 -23.07
N LEU A 164 9.67 8.59 -22.48
CA LEU A 164 9.99 7.18 -22.24
C LEU A 164 8.91 6.50 -21.38
N PHE A 165 8.54 7.09 -20.26
CA PHE A 165 7.54 6.52 -19.35
C PHE A 165 6.14 6.48 -19.96
N GLU A 166 5.79 7.49 -20.76
CA GLU A 166 4.55 7.51 -21.56
C GLU A 166 4.53 6.34 -22.56
N LEU A 167 5.61 6.11 -23.30
CA LEU A 167 5.71 5.01 -24.27
C LEU A 167 5.62 3.63 -23.60
N ILE A 168 6.24 3.46 -22.42
CA ILE A 168 6.12 2.23 -21.64
C ILE A 168 4.67 2.02 -21.20
N ALA A 169 4.01 3.05 -20.66
CA ALA A 169 2.61 2.97 -20.24
C ALA A 169 1.67 2.67 -21.42
N ALA A 170 1.91 3.26 -22.60
CA ALA A 170 1.15 2.99 -23.81
C ALA A 170 1.33 1.54 -24.29
N SER A 171 2.55 1.01 -24.21
CA SER A 171 2.84 -0.40 -24.52
C SER A 171 2.11 -1.36 -23.55
N MET A 172 2.12 -1.04 -22.25
CA MET A 172 1.40 -1.80 -21.23
C MET A 172 -0.11 -1.73 -21.43
N LEU A 173 -0.65 -0.57 -21.79
CA LEU A 173 -2.07 -0.42 -22.15
C LEU A 173 -2.43 -1.27 -23.38
N ALA A 174 -1.57 -1.35 -24.38
CA ALA A 174 -1.78 -2.22 -25.54
C ALA A 174 -1.74 -3.71 -25.17
N GLN A 175 -0.91 -4.11 -24.19
CA GLN A 175 -0.93 -5.48 -23.64
C GLN A 175 -2.20 -5.75 -22.84
N PHE A 176 -2.64 -4.79 -22.01
CA PHE A 176 -3.90 -4.86 -21.27
C PHE A 176 -5.10 -5.06 -22.21
N LYS A 177 -5.20 -4.26 -23.28
CA LYS A 177 -6.26 -4.38 -24.29
C LYS A 177 -6.23 -5.74 -25.00
N ARG A 178 -5.05 -6.28 -25.30
CA ARG A 178 -4.88 -7.64 -25.88
C ARG A 178 -5.29 -8.75 -24.92
N GLY A 179 -5.04 -8.59 -23.62
CA GLY A 179 -5.46 -9.54 -22.58
C GLY A 179 -6.97 -9.59 -22.34
N GLY A 180 -7.72 -8.62 -22.88
CA GLY A 180 -9.18 -8.58 -22.79
C GLY A 180 -9.68 -8.61 -21.34
N LYS A 181 -10.61 -9.52 -21.05
CA LYS A 181 -11.21 -9.64 -19.71
C LYS A 181 -10.22 -10.03 -18.62
N ALA A 182 -9.05 -10.58 -18.94
CA ALA A 182 -8.08 -11.03 -17.94
C ALA A 182 -7.26 -9.89 -17.31
N GLY A 183 -7.18 -8.73 -17.97
CA GLY A 183 -6.31 -7.62 -17.54
C GLY A 183 -4.82 -7.96 -17.68
N LEU A 184 -3.94 -7.14 -17.06
CA LEU A 184 -2.51 -7.46 -16.99
C LEU A 184 -2.22 -8.63 -16.05
N THR A 185 -1.18 -9.40 -16.39
CA THR A 185 -0.59 -10.40 -15.50
C THR A 185 0.01 -9.73 -14.26
N VAL A 186 0.28 -10.52 -13.21
CA VAL A 186 0.86 -10.00 -11.96
C VAL A 186 2.21 -9.36 -12.24
N GLU A 187 3.00 -9.99 -13.10
CA GLU A 187 4.34 -9.61 -13.53
C GLU A 187 4.33 -8.28 -14.29
N LEU A 188 3.40 -8.10 -15.22
CA LEU A 188 3.27 -6.85 -15.98
C LEU A 188 2.72 -5.71 -15.13
N GLY A 189 1.80 -6.00 -14.20
CA GLY A 189 1.35 -5.03 -13.21
C GLY A 189 2.48 -4.58 -12.29
N GLU A 190 3.35 -5.50 -11.90
CA GLU A 190 4.53 -5.22 -11.07
C GLU A 190 5.58 -4.39 -11.81
N ALA A 191 5.82 -4.71 -13.10
CA ALA A 191 6.63 -3.90 -13.99
C ALA A 191 6.11 -2.46 -14.08
N MET A 192 4.81 -2.28 -14.32
CA MET A 192 4.22 -0.94 -14.37
C MET A 192 4.35 -0.20 -13.03
N ALA A 193 4.23 -0.92 -11.90
CA ALA A 193 4.43 -0.37 -10.57
C ALA A 193 5.86 0.08 -10.30
N ALA A 194 6.86 -0.60 -10.86
CA ALA A 194 8.25 -0.16 -10.84
C ALA A 194 8.43 1.10 -11.69
N VAL A 195 7.85 1.11 -12.90
CA VAL A 195 7.93 2.23 -13.86
C VAL A 195 7.29 3.51 -13.29
N ASP A 196 6.09 3.44 -12.70
CA ASP A 196 5.43 4.61 -12.08
C ASP A 196 6.30 5.22 -10.96
N ARG A 197 6.93 4.36 -10.14
CA ARG A 197 7.82 4.80 -9.05
C ARG A 197 9.11 5.41 -9.56
N LEU A 198 9.73 4.80 -10.57
CA LEU A 198 10.91 5.35 -11.22
C LEU A 198 10.61 6.70 -11.87
N GLY A 199 9.47 6.82 -12.55
CA GLY A 199 9.00 8.08 -13.09
C GLY A 199 8.82 9.12 -11.98
N SER A 200 8.10 8.78 -10.91
CA SER A 200 7.95 9.66 -9.75
C SER A 200 9.31 10.09 -9.18
N PHE A 201 10.27 9.17 -9.03
CA PHE A 201 11.62 9.47 -8.56
C PHE A 201 12.38 10.39 -9.52
N CYS A 202 12.35 10.16 -10.83
CA CYS A 202 13.05 11.00 -11.82
C CYS A 202 12.56 12.45 -11.79
N PHE A 203 11.26 12.67 -11.57
CA PHE A 203 10.67 14.01 -11.51
C PHE A 203 10.82 14.68 -10.13
N THR A 204 10.82 13.92 -9.04
CA THR A 204 10.80 14.49 -7.68
C THR A 204 12.14 14.42 -6.95
N GLY A 205 12.96 13.44 -7.27
CA GLY A 205 14.11 13.00 -6.47
C GLY A 205 13.74 12.36 -5.13
N ASP A 206 12.46 12.09 -4.85
CA ASP A 206 12.02 11.55 -3.57
C ASP A 206 12.38 10.06 -3.46
N LYS A 207 13.36 9.74 -2.61
CA LYS A 207 13.81 8.36 -2.41
C LYS A 207 12.76 7.48 -1.73
N ARG A 208 11.74 8.04 -1.07
CA ARG A 208 10.69 7.27 -0.38
C ARG A 208 9.82 6.46 -1.34
N VAL A 209 9.75 6.86 -2.61
CA VAL A 209 9.01 6.11 -3.65
C VAL A 209 9.75 4.87 -4.13
N LEU A 210 11.00 4.67 -3.68
CA LEU A 210 11.84 3.52 -4.03
C LEU A 210 12.07 2.62 -2.79
N PRO A 211 11.18 1.66 -2.50
CA PRO A 211 11.41 0.66 -1.45
C PRO A 211 12.77 -0.02 -1.62
N SER A 212 13.66 0.21 -0.66
CA SER A 212 15.07 -0.14 -0.79
C SER A 212 15.31 -1.62 -1.03
N THR A 213 14.53 -2.51 -0.41
CA THR A 213 14.66 -3.96 -0.57
C THR A 213 14.38 -4.40 -2.00
N THR A 214 13.24 -3.99 -2.58
CA THR A 214 12.85 -4.36 -3.94
C THR A 214 13.74 -3.70 -4.99
N PHE A 215 14.00 -2.39 -4.89
CA PHE A 215 14.80 -1.70 -5.90
C PHE A 215 16.30 -2.04 -5.83
N ARG A 216 16.82 -2.46 -4.67
CA ARG A 216 18.16 -3.10 -4.58
C ARG A 216 18.14 -4.46 -5.26
N TYR A 217 17.11 -5.26 -5.00
CA TYR A 217 16.92 -6.50 -5.74
C TYR A 217 16.68 -6.26 -7.23
N LEU A 218 16.23 -5.12 -7.72
CA LEU A 218 16.14 -4.88 -9.17
C LEU A 218 17.45 -4.33 -9.79
N GLY A 219 18.50 -4.10 -8.99
CA GLY A 219 19.75 -3.47 -9.42
C GLY A 219 19.63 -1.95 -9.63
N THR A 220 18.48 -1.37 -9.30
CA THR A 220 18.19 0.04 -9.50
C THR A 220 18.98 0.92 -8.54
N MET A 221 19.11 0.52 -7.28
CA MET A 221 19.79 1.31 -6.25
C MET A 221 21.27 1.47 -6.57
N GLU A 222 21.93 0.40 -7.02
CA GLU A 222 23.31 0.39 -7.48
C GLU A 222 23.48 1.28 -8.71
N SER A 223 22.58 1.18 -9.68
CA SER A 223 22.59 2.04 -10.88
C SER A 223 22.51 3.52 -10.51
N ILE A 224 21.56 3.90 -9.64
CA ILE A 224 21.38 5.28 -9.17
C ILE A 224 22.61 5.76 -8.40
N LYS A 225 23.19 4.89 -7.55
CA LYS A 225 24.41 5.17 -6.79
C LYS A 225 25.60 5.43 -7.71
N ASN A 226 25.70 4.68 -8.80
CA ASN A 226 26.74 4.81 -9.81
C ASN A 226 26.40 5.87 -10.89
N HIS A 227 25.45 6.77 -10.60
CA HIS A 227 25.07 7.87 -11.47
C HIS A 227 24.50 7.46 -12.84
N ALA A 228 24.08 6.20 -13.01
CA ALA A 228 23.46 5.69 -14.22
C ALA A 228 21.93 5.87 -14.21
N PHE A 229 21.31 5.67 -15.38
CA PHE A 229 19.85 5.68 -15.52
C PHE A 229 19.21 4.60 -14.62
N PRO A 230 18.03 4.84 -14.02
CA PRO A 230 17.38 3.82 -13.21
C PRO A 230 17.17 2.53 -14.02
N TYR A 231 17.79 1.46 -13.53
CA TYR A 231 17.85 0.16 -14.20
C TYR A 231 16.88 -0.82 -13.55
N ILE A 232 16.24 -1.66 -14.35
CA ILE A 232 15.48 -2.83 -13.88
C ILE A 232 16.12 -4.05 -14.52
N ASP A 233 16.67 -4.95 -13.70
CA ASP A 233 17.25 -6.21 -14.16
C ASP A 233 16.19 -7.10 -14.84
N PRO A 234 16.28 -7.34 -16.17
CA PRO A 234 15.30 -8.14 -16.90
C PRO A 234 15.34 -9.62 -16.53
N GLY A 235 16.41 -10.10 -15.87
CA GLY A 235 16.47 -11.43 -15.28
C GLY A 235 15.64 -11.56 -14.00
N ARG A 236 15.28 -10.44 -13.37
CA ARG A 236 14.52 -10.38 -12.12
C ARG A 236 13.08 -9.91 -12.33
N LEU A 237 12.87 -8.91 -13.18
CA LEU A 237 11.57 -8.41 -13.60
C LEU A 237 11.62 -8.00 -15.08
N ASN A 238 11.02 -8.82 -15.94
CA ASN A 238 10.96 -8.59 -17.37
C ASN A 238 9.59 -8.03 -17.77
N MET A 239 9.61 -6.96 -18.56
CA MET A 239 8.44 -6.22 -19.04
C MET A 239 7.99 -6.65 -20.45
N ALA A 240 8.80 -7.47 -21.13
CA ALA A 240 8.53 -7.91 -22.50
C ALA A 240 7.56 -9.10 -22.54
N GLY A 241 6.84 -9.24 -23.66
CA GLY A 241 5.93 -10.36 -23.89
C GLY A 241 4.79 -10.42 -22.88
N GLN A 242 4.67 -11.54 -22.16
CA GLN A 242 3.68 -11.75 -21.09
C GLN A 242 4.16 -11.27 -19.71
N GLY A 243 5.35 -10.69 -19.65
CA GLY A 243 6.05 -10.40 -18.41
C GLY A 243 6.65 -11.65 -17.78
N ARG A 244 7.70 -11.47 -16.98
CA ARG A 244 8.27 -12.53 -16.16
C ARG A 244 8.83 -11.95 -14.88
N MET A 245 8.54 -12.58 -13.76
CA MET A 245 9.08 -12.20 -12.46
C MET A 245 9.85 -13.39 -11.87
N ASN A 246 11.07 -13.15 -11.39
CA ASN A 246 11.79 -14.15 -10.61
C ASN A 246 11.23 -14.19 -9.19
N LEU A 247 10.08 -14.86 -9.07
CA LEU A 247 9.36 -15.04 -7.81
C LEU A 247 10.17 -15.82 -6.78
N LYS A 248 11.01 -16.79 -7.17
CA LYS A 248 11.75 -17.64 -6.21
C LYS A 248 12.71 -16.83 -5.34
N ASN A 249 13.31 -15.79 -5.92
CA ASN A 249 14.26 -14.91 -5.25
C ASN A 249 13.66 -13.54 -4.92
N TRP A 250 12.33 -13.39 -5.03
CA TRP A 250 11.68 -12.11 -4.79
C TRP A 250 11.78 -11.73 -3.30
N PRO A 251 11.98 -10.44 -2.97
CA PRO A 251 12.03 -10.00 -1.59
C PRO A 251 10.79 -10.40 -0.76
N GLY A 252 11.04 -10.95 0.43
CA GLY A 252 9.99 -11.40 1.36
C GLY A 252 9.61 -12.88 1.24
N VAL A 253 10.05 -13.58 0.19
CA VAL A 253 9.64 -14.97 -0.07
C VAL A 253 10.12 -15.94 1.00
N GLN A 254 11.26 -15.67 1.64
CA GLN A 254 11.78 -16.47 2.76
C GLN A 254 10.81 -16.48 3.97
N ASP A 255 10.06 -15.40 4.18
CA ASP A 255 9.03 -15.29 5.22
C ASP A 255 7.65 -15.78 4.73
N ARG A 256 7.64 -16.55 3.62
CA ARG A 256 6.43 -16.98 2.91
C ARG A 256 5.54 -15.83 2.45
N ARG A 257 6.05 -14.60 2.31
CA ARG A 257 5.30 -13.43 1.84
C ARG A 257 5.79 -12.99 0.46
N VAL A 258 4.93 -12.36 -0.33
CA VAL A 258 5.34 -11.73 -1.58
C VAL A 258 4.92 -10.27 -1.52
N HIS A 259 5.88 -9.38 -1.31
CA HIS A 259 5.63 -7.94 -1.28
C HIS A 259 5.71 -7.38 -2.69
N LEU A 260 4.55 -7.02 -3.24
CA LEU A 260 4.44 -6.42 -4.56
C LEU A 260 4.45 -4.90 -4.46
N LEU A 261 5.20 -4.23 -5.35
CA LEU A 261 5.15 -2.79 -5.55
C LEU A 261 3.72 -2.36 -5.92
N GLN A 262 3.01 -3.13 -6.73
CA GLN A 262 1.64 -2.75 -7.13
C GLN A 262 0.62 -2.74 -5.97
N ALA A 263 0.89 -3.44 -4.85
CA ALA A 263 -0.06 -3.61 -3.76
C ALA A 263 -0.48 -2.28 -3.11
N ALA A 264 0.46 -1.36 -2.86
CA ALA A 264 0.15 -0.06 -2.26
C ALA A 264 -0.77 0.78 -3.14
N SER A 265 -0.55 0.79 -4.46
CA SER A 265 -1.38 1.52 -5.42
C SER A 265 -2.78 0.92 -5.50
N LEU A 266 -2.88 -0.41 -5.55
CA LEU A 266 -4.17 -1.10 -5.54
C LEU A 266 -4.94 -0.86 -4.24
N GLN A 267 -4.26 -0.86 -3.09
CA GLN A 267 -4.87 -0.57 -1.80
C GLN A 267 -5.40 0.86 -1.74
N TYR A 268 -4.65 1.83 -2.24
CA TYR A 268 -5.07 3.23 -2.26
C TYR A 268 -6.32 3.46 -3.12
N HIS A 269 -6.37 2.88 -4.32
CA HIS A 269 -7.47 3.12 -5.26
C HIS A 269 -8.69 2.21 -5.05
N TYR A 270 -8.49 0.99 -4.55
CA TYR A 270 -9.54 -0.04 -4.50
C TYR A 270 -9.73 -0.72 -3.14
N GLY A 271 -8.81 -0.53 -2.20
CA GLY A 271 -8.88 -1.07 -0.86
C GLY A 271 -8.08 -2.36 -0.62
N LYS A 272 -8.03 -2.78 0.64
CA LYS A 272 -7.14 -3.85 1.15
C LYS A 272 -7.39 -5.21 0.50
N GLN A 273 -8.64 -5.53 0.18
CA GLN A 273 -9.00 -6.81 -0.43
C GLN A 273 -8.36 -7.01 -1.79
N VAL A 274 -8.41 -6.00 -2.65
CA VAL A 274 -7.83 -6.07 -4.00
C VAL A 274 -6.32 -6.22 -3.92
N ALA A 275 -5.66 -5.45 -3.06
CA ALA A 275 -4.22 -5.55 -2.86
C ALA A 275 -3.80 -6.94 -2.34
N ALA A 276 -4.44 -7.44 -1.28
CA ALA A 276 -4.14 -8.74 -0.70
C ALA A 276 -4.46 -9.90 -1.65
N GLY A 277 -5.54 -9.80 -2.42
CA GLY A 277 -5.85 -10.75 -3.49
C GLY A 277 -4.75 -10.82 -4.53
N ARG A 278 -4.18 -9.68 -4.94
CA ARG A 278 -3.09 -9.62 -5.91
C ARG A 278 -1.77 -10.20 -5.38
N GLU A 279 -1.41 -9.90 -4.14
CA GLU A 279 -0.24 -10.52 -3.49
C GLU A 279 -0.43 -12.04 -3.34
N SER A 280 -1.64 -12.49 -3.01
CA SER A 280 -1.94 -13.92 -2.96
C SER A 280 -1.83 -14.58 -4.33
N GLU A 281 -2.27 -13.94 -5.42
CA GLU A 281 -2.10 -14.48 -6.78
C GLU A 281 -0.61 -14.74 -7.09
N ALA A 282 0.29 -13.81 -6.76
CA ALA A 282 1.74 -14.00 -6.90
C ALA A 282 2.26 -15.16 -6.05
N ARG A 283 1.75 -15.26 -4.81
CA ARG A 283 2.15 -16.31 -3.87
C ARG A 283 1.68 -17.69 -4.31
N VAL A 284 0.48 -17.82 -4.85
CA VAL A 284 -0.05 -19.11 -5.30
C VAL A 284 0.71 -19.61 -6.54
N GLN A 285 1.21 -18.72 -7.40
CA GLN A 285 2.13 -19.12 -8.48
C GLN A 285 3.40 -19.83 -7.94
N LEU A 286 3.96 -19.37 -6.82
CA LEU A 286 5.07 -20.08 -6.14
C LEU A 286 4.65 -21.46 -5.62
N LEU A 287 3.45 -21.56 -5.03
CA LEU A 287 2.93 -22.78 -4.41
C LEU A 287 2.48 -23.83 -5.44
N SER A 288 2.05 -23.43 -6.63
CA SER A 288 1.52 -24.32 -7.67
C SER A 288 2.52 -25.36 -8.23
N GLN A 289 3.77 -25.32 -7.77
CA GLN A 289 4.80 -26.34 -8.03
C GLN A 289 4.74 -27.53 -7.04
N ASP A 290 3.90 -27.47 -5.99
CA ASP A 290 3.73 -28.52 -4.98
C ASP A 290 2.24 -28.71 -4.61
N ALA A 291 1.73 -29.94 -4.78
CA ALA A 291 0.33 -30.29 -4.53
C ALA A 291 -0.04 -30.36 -3.04
N TYR A 292 0.93 -30.58 -2.14
CA TYR A 292 0.70 -30.62 -0.69
C TYR A 292 0.67 -29.23 -0.05
N ALA A 293 1.23 -28.23 -0.74
CA ALA A 293 1.30 -26.84 -0.29
C ALA A 293 -0.07 -26.15 -0.15
N ALA A 294 -1.11 -26.62 -0.86
CA ALA A 294 -2.44 -26.00 -0.82
C ALA A 294 -3.13 -26.15 0.54
N ALA A 295 -3.07 -27.32 1.17
CA ALA A 295 -3.70 -27.56 2.47
C ALA A 295 -3.01 -26.76 3.59
N GLU A 296 -1.67 -26.76 3.60
CA GLU A 296 -0.89 -25.95 4.53
C GLU A 296 -1.14 -24.46 4.34
N TYR A 297 -1.25 -24.01 3.08
CA TYR A 297 -1.53 -22.61 2.80
C TYR A 297 -2.94 -22.20 3.25
N ILE A 298 -3.97 -23.05 3.08
CA ILE A 298 -5.31 -22.79 3.63
C ILE A 298 -5.21 -22.63 5.15
N GLU A 299 -4.54 -23.55 5.84
CA GLU A 299 -4.37 -23.44 7.29
C GLU A 299 -3.65 -22.15 7.70
N GLU A 300 -2.61 -21.76 6.96
CA GLU A 300 -1.88 -20.51 7.19
C GLU A 300 -2.77 -19.28 6.98
N VAL A 301 -3.63 -19.27 5.94
CA VAL A 301 -4.61 -18.20 5.73
C VAL A 301 -5.58 -18.12 6.91
N PHE A 302 -6.03 -19.26 7.42
CA PHE A 302 -6.92 -19.26 8.58
C PHE A 302 -6.23 -18.72 9.84
N ARG A 303 -4.98 -19.14 10.08
CA ARG A 303 -4.20 -18.74 11.25
C ARG A 303 -3.80 -17.26 11.23
N ASN A 304 -3.31 -16.78 10.08
CA ASN A 304 -2.68 -15.47 9.97
C ASN A 304 -3.64 -14.36 9.50
N HIS A 305 -4.74 -14.72 8.83
CA HIS A 305 -5.71 -13.74 8.33
C HIS A 305 -7.09 -13.96 8.93
N PHE A 306 -7.71 -15.15 8.77
CA PHE A 306 -9.10 -15.37 9.20
C PHE A 306 -9.28 -15.11 10.70
N VAL A 307 -8.54 -15.81 11.57
CA VAL A 307 -8.73 -15.71 13.03
C VAL A 307 -8.49 -14.26 13.52
N PRO A 308 -7.37 -13.60 13.19
CA PRO A 308 -7.15 -12.21 13.62
C PRO A 308 -8.21 -11.25 13.10
N GLU A 309 -8.55 -11.32 11.80
CA GLU A 309 -9.50 -10.39 11.19
C GLU A 309 -10.94 -10.60 11.70
N MET A 310 -11.35 -11.85 11.92
CA MET A 310 -12.66 -12.17 12.49
C MET A 310 -12.77 -11.68 13.93
N ARG A 311 -11.71 -11.85 14.75
CA ARG A 311 -11.67 -11.28 16.11
C ARG A 311 -11.81 -9.76 16.10
N GLN A 312 -11.02 -9.06 15.27
CA GLN A 312 -11.08 -7.61 15.15
C GLN A 312 -12.47 -7.13 14.73
N PHE A 313 -13.07 -7.85 13.78
CA PHE A 313 -14.40 -7.54 13.31
C PHE A 313 -15.46 -7.72 14.39
N PHE A 314 -15.42 -8.83 15.13
CA PHE A 314 -16.36 -9.09 16.23
C PHE A 314 -16.16 -8.10 17.38
N ALA A 315 -14.93 -7.83 17.81
CA ALA A 315 -14.63 -6.83 18.82
C ALA A 315 -15.14 -5.44 18.40
N GLY A 316 -14.89 -5.04 17.14
CA GLY A 316 -15.40 -3.78 16.59
C GLY A 316 -16.92 -3.70 16.48
N ARG A 317 -17.63 -4.83 16.34
CA ARG A 317 -19.10 -4.89 16.38
C ARG A 317 -19.59 -4.71 17.82
N ILE A 318 -19.01 -5.43 18.77
CA ILE A 318 -19.35 -5.34 20.20
C ILE A 318 -19.11 -3.93 20.73
N ARG A 319 -17.94 -3.32 20.46
CA ARG A 319 -17.65 -1.93 20.84
C ARG A 319 -18.69 -0.94 20.31
N ARG A 320 -19.16 -1.12 19.07
CA ARG A 320 -20.19 -0.26 18.48
C ARG A 320 -21.54 -0.39 19.19
N LEU A 321 -21.91 -1.57 19.66
CA LEU A 321 -23.11 -1.78 20.47
C LEU A 321 -22.97 -1.08 21.82
N LEU A 322 -21.85 -1.31 22.50
CA LEU A 322 -21.56 -0.68 23.80
C LEU A 322 -21.57 0.85 23.73
N GLN A 323 -21.04 1.42 22.65
CA GLN A 323 -21.07 2.87 22.42
C GLN A 323 -22.48 3.40 22.16
N LYS A 324 -23.32 2.67 21.42
CA LYS A 324 -24.72 3.06 21.20
C LYS A 324 -25.51 3.08 22.50
N ARG A 325 -25.30 2.09 23.37
CA ARG A 325 -25.99 2.00 24.66
C ARG A 325 -25.53 3.07 25.66
N GLY A 326 -24.22 3.29 25.78
CA GLY A 326 -23.68 4.33 26.66
C GLY A 326 -24.13 5.75 26.30
N ARG A 327 -24.67 5.98 25.10
CA ARG A 327 -25.31 7.24 24.70
C ARG A 327 -26.82 7.30 24.99
N ARG A 328 -27.48 6.15 25.18
CA ARG A 328 -28.94 6.03 25.30
C ARG A 328 -29.44 5.86 26.74
N VAL A 329 -28.58 5.40 27.65
CA VAL A 329 -28.98 5.02 29.01
C VAL A 329 -27.99 5.60 30.02
N GLU A 330 -28.50 6.22 31.08
CA GLU A 330 -27.70 6.55 32.26
C GLU A 330 -27.37 5.27 33.02
N LEU A 331 -26.11 4.85 32.95
CA LEU A 331 -25.60 3.66 33.62
C LEU A 331 -25.17 3.99 35.05
N SER A 332 -25.50 3.12 36.01
CA SER A 332 -25.00 3.21 37.39
C SER A 332 -23.47 3.04 37.44
N ASP A 333 -22.83 3.46 38.53
CA ASP A 333 -21.37 3.33 38.68
C ASP A 333 -20.91 1.86 38.65
N GLU A 334 -21.71 0.94 39.20
CA GLU A 334 -21.45 -0.50 39.15
C GLU A 334 -21.52 -1.04 37.71
N GLN A 335 -22.52 -0.61 36.93
CA GLN A 335 -22.64 -0.97 35.51
C GLN A 335 -21.51 -0.39 34.66
N ARG A 336 -21.03 0.82 34.99
CA ARG A 336 -19.87 1.44 34.33
C ARG A 336 -18.59 0.64 34.59
N GLU A 337 -18.37 0.15 35.81
CA GLU A 337 -17.21 -0.68 36.12
C GLU A 337 -17.29 -2.06 35.47
N LYS A 338 -18.45 -2.74 35.48
CA LYS A 338 -18.65 -3.99 34.73
C LYS A 338 -18.39 -3.79 33.22
N LEU A 339 -18.83 -2.69 32.63
CA LEU A 339 -18.57 -2.35 31.23
C LEU A 339 -17.09 -2.06 30.94
N LYS A 340 -16.38 -1.38 31.84
CA LYS A 340 -14.93 -1.16 31.71
C LYS A 340 -14.19 -2.50 31.74
N LYS A 341 -14.54 -3.38 32.68
CA LYS A 341 -13.98 -4.73 32.78
C LYS A 341 -14.24 -5.55 31.52
N GLY A 342 -15.48 -5.61 31.04
CA GLY A 342 -15.83 -6.32 29.81
C GLY A 342 -15.11 -5.77 28.56
N ARG A 343 -14.87 -4.44 28.49
CA ARG A 343 -14.06 -3.83 27.43
C ARG A 343 -12.60 -4.24 27.49
N LEU A 344 -11.99 -4.24 28.68
CA LEU A 344 -10.62 -4.69 28.88
C LEU A 344 -10.46 -6.16 28.49
N CYS A 345 -11.37 -7.04 28.94
CA CYS A 345 -11.36 -8.44 28.55
C CYS A 345 -11.54 -8.65 27.03
N LEU A 346 -12.34 -7.81 26.37
CA LEU A 346 -12.51 -7.83 24.92
C LEU A 346 -11.24 -7.37 24.18
N ASP A 347 -10.57 -6.33 24.69
CA ASP A 347 -9.31 -5.82 24.13
C ASP A 347 -8.19 -6.87 24.29
N ASP A 348 -8.09 -7.52 25.44
CA ASP A 348 -7.14 -8.62 25.70
C ASP A 348 -7.42 -9.82 24.79
N TRP A 349 -8.69 -10.17 24.57
CA TRP A 349 -9.07 -11.25 23.66
C TRP A 349 -8.74 -10.94 22.19
N GLU A 350 -8.94 -9.69 21.74
CA GLU A 350 -8.53 -9.24 20.41
C GLU A 350 -7.00 -9.29 20.27
N ALA A 351 -6.26 -8.78 21.26
CA ALA A 351 -4.79 -8.73 21.26
C ALA A 351 -4.16 -10.13 21.26
N ALA A 352 -4.70 -11.07 22.05
CA ALA A 352 -4.24 -12.45 22.08
C ALA A 352 -4.28 -13.13 20.69
N GLY A 353 -5.23 -12.73 19.84
CA GLY A 353 -5.37 -13.25 18.48
C GLY A 353 -4.34 -12.76 17.47
N GLN A 354 -3.66 -11.65 17.75
CA GLN A 354 -2.74 -11.01 16.79
C GLN A 354 -1.44 -11.81 16.59
N ASN A 355 -1.08 -12.66 17.55
CA ASN A 355 0.15 -13.47 17.50
C ASN A 355 -0.05 -14.84 16.82
N GLY A 356 -1.23 -15.12 16.25
CA GLY A 356 -1.50 -16.36 15.50
C GLY A 356 -1.50 -17.67 16.32
N THR A 357 -1.30 -17.59 17.64
CA THR A 357 -1.23 -18.73 18.56
C THR A 357 -2.49 -18.92 19.41
N ALA A 358 -3.37 -17.92 19.48
CA ALA A 358 -4.58 -18.00 20.30
C ALA A 358 -5.75 -18.69 19.56
N ALA A 359 -6.24 -19.75 20.18
CA ALA A 359 -7.46 -20.47 19.79
C ALA A 359 -8.69 -19.57 19.74
N PHE A 360 -9.52 -19.65 18.69
CA PHE A 360 -10.83 -19.01 18.62
C PHE A 360 -11.87 -19.79 19.46
N SER A 361 -11.54 -20.03 20.74
CA SER A 361 -12.32 -20.88 21.63
C SER A 361 -13.59 -20.20 22.15
N SER A 362 -14.65 -20.97 22.34
CA SER A 362 -15.92 -20.53 22.91
C SER A 362 -15.77 -20.09 24.37
N GLU A 363 -15.07 -20.87 25.20
CA GLU A 363 -15.01 -20.67 26.66
C GLU A 363 -14.61 -19.25 27.09
N ARG A 364 -13.51 -18.72 26.55
CA ARG A 364 -13.05 -17.35 26.86
C ARG A 364 -14.00 -16.28 26.34
N PHE A 365 -14.60 -16.50 25.18
CA PHE A 365 -15.50 -15.52 24.57
C PHE A 365 -16.88 -15.51 25.25
N SER A 366 -17.42 -16.68 25.63
CA SER A 366 -18.68 -16.81 26.35
C SER A 366 -18.65 -16.09 27.70
N SER A 367 -17.52 -16.14 28.41
CA SER A 367 -17.35 -15.39 29.66
C SER A 367 -17.42 -13.86 29.42
N ILE A 368 -16.77 -13.36 28.37
CA ILE A 368 -16.80 -11.93 27.98
C ILE A 368 -18.23 -11.54 27.58
N VAL A 369 -18.90 -12.36 26.78
CA VAL A 369 -20.27 -12.13 26.34
C VAL A 369 -21.24 -12.15 27.50
N ALA A 370 -21.08 -13.05 28.48
CA ALA A 370 -21.90 -13.08 29.68
C ALA A 370 -21.72 -11.82 30.53
N GLU A 371 -20.48 -11.38 30.79
CA GLU A 371 -20.21 -10.14 31.52
C GLU A 371 -20.81 -8.92 30.80
N ILE A 372 -20.74 -8.88 29.47
CA ILE A 372 -21.32 -7.80 28.67
C ILE A 372 -22.86 -7.87 28.69
N ASN A 373 -23.45 -9.04 28.46
CA ASN A 373 -24.90 -9.23 28.42
C ASN A 373 -25.57 -8.96 29.77
N ASP A 374 -24.92 -9.27 30.90
CA ASP A 374 -25.40 -8.93 32.25
C ASP A 374 -25.65 -7.42 32.39
N VAL A 375 -24.69 -6.60 31.93
CA VAL A 375 -24.87 -5.14 31.88
C VAL A 375 -25.91 -4.71 30.83
N LEU A 376 -26.14 -5.55 29.82
CA LEU A 376 -27.14 -5.29 28.78
C LEU A 376 -28.59 -5.61 29.21
N ASP A 377 -28.82 -6.49 30.18
CA ASP A 377 -30.18 -6.91 30.56
C ASP A 377 -30.83 -6.06 31.67
N GLU A 378 -30.06 -5.32 32.47
CA GLU A 378 -30.58 -4.56 33.64
C GLU A 378 -31.32 -3.25 33.32
N GLY A 379 -31.56 -2.91 32.04
CA GLY A 379 -32.22 -1.66 31.63
C GLY A 379 -33.75 -1.81 31.51
N GLN A 380 -34.52 -1.19 32.41
CA GLN A 380 -35.99 -1.24 32.39
C GLN A 380 -36.58 -0.73 31.05
N GLY A 381 -37.17 -1.65 30.26
CA GLY A 381 -38.22 -1.34 29.27
C GLY A 381 -37.82 -1.04 27.82
N GLN A 382 -36.57 -1.26 27.40
CA GLN A 382 -36.13 -1.12 25.99
C GLN A 382 -35.84 -2.51 25.36
N PRO A 383 -35.89 -2.66 24.01
CA PRO A 383 -35.68 -3.95 23.34
C PRO A 383 -34.35 -4.59 23.76
N LYS A 384 -34.38 -5.91 23.98
CA LYS A 384 -33.39 -6.65 24.76
C LYS A 384 -32.10 -6.82 23.97
N GLU A 385 -31.17 -5.87 24.06
CA GLU A 385 -29.94 -5.92 23.24
C GLU A 385 -28.94 -6.97 23.73
N ALA A 386 -29.11 -8.25 23.35
CA ALA A 386 -28.22 -9.35 23.70
C ALA A 386 -27.28 -9.75 22.55
N ILE A 387 -26.03 -10.08 22.90
CA ILE A 387 -25.08 -10.74 22.01
C ILE A 387 -25.35 -12.24 22.06
N THR A 388 -25.76 -12.84 20.93
CA THR A 388 -25.92 -14.28 20.77
C THR A 388 -24.77 -14.86 19.95
N SER A 389 -24.24 -16.00 20.41
CA SER A 389 -23.31 -16.83 19.66
C SER A 389 -24.00 -18.13 19.30
N ASP A 390 -23.95 -18.52 18.03
CA ASP A 390 -24.46 -19.82 17.62
C ASP A 390 -23.31 -20.83 17.61
N THR A 391 -23.59 -22.07 18.04
CA THR A 391 -22.65 -23.18 17.88
C THR A 391 -22.35 -23.33 16.39
N LEU A 392 -21.07 -23.44 16.04
CA LEU A 392 -20.67 -23.55 14.65
C LEU A 392 -21.16 -24.88 14.06
N GLU A 393 -22.19 -24.83 13.21
CA GLU A 393 -22.50 -25.92 12.28
C GLU A 393 -21.41 -25.97 11.22
N GLN A 394 -20.34 -26.73 11.51
CA GLN A 394 -19.10 -26.69 10.75
C GLN A 394 -19.30 -26.94 9.25
N ASP A 395 -20.04 -27.98 8.89
CA ASP A 395 -20.27 -28.33 7.48
C ASP A 395 -21.04 -27.24 6.74
N ARG A 396 -22.06 -26.66 7.38
CA ARG A 396 -22.84 -25.56 6.81
C ARG A 396 -22.00 -24.31 6.63
N TYR A 397 -21.13 -23.99 7.59
CA TYR A 397 -20.24 -22.84 7.49
C TYR A 397 -19.17 -23.03 6.41
N VAL A 398 -18.63 -24.24 6.28
CA VAL A 398 -17.71 -24.59 5.19
C VAL A 398 -18.42 -24.43 3.83
N ASP A 399 -19.66 -24.90 3.71
CA ASP A 399 -20.46 -24.75 2.48
C ASP A 399 -20.75 -23.28 2.16
N HIS A 400 -20.99 -22.44 3.18
CA HIS A 400 -21.11 -21.00 3.00
C HIS A 400 -19.81 -20.37 2.46
N ILE A 401 -18.64 -20.74 3.01
CA ILE A 401 -17.34 -20.27 2.51
C ILE A 401 -17.12 -20.74 1.07
N LEU A 402 -17.41 -22.01 0.76
CA LEU A 402 -17.28 -22.55 -0.60
C LEU A 402 -18.21 -21.84 -1.58
N GLY A 403 -19.45 -21.59 -1.19
CA GLY A 403 -20.40 -20.81 -1.98
C GLY A 403 -19.87 -19.41 -2.29
N ALA A 404 -19.27 -18.74 -1.30
CA ALA A 404 -18.63 -17.44 -1.51
C ALA A 404 -17.43 -17.52 -2.48
N LEU A 405 -16.59 -18.56 -2.38
CA LEU A 405 -15.44 -18.79 -3.27
C LEU A 405 -15.85 -19.15 -4.71
N GLN A 406 -16.97 -19.88 -4.88
CA GLN A 406 -17.52 -20.26 -6.18
C GLN A 406 -18.30 -19.13 -6.85
N SER A 407 -18.89 -18.23 -6.06
CA SER A 407 -19.64 -17.10 -6.59
C SER A 407 -18.70 -16.14 -7.33
N SER A 408 -18.88 -16.02 -8.64
CA SER A 408 -18.13 -15.09 -9.50
C SER A 408 -18.66 -13.66 -9.43
N SER A 409 -19.72 -13.41 -8.65
CA SER A 409 -20.49 -12.17 -8.69
C SER A 409 -20.19 -11.25 -7.52
N ASP A 410 -19.91 -9.98 -7.84
CA ASP A 410 -19.81 -8.83 -6.93
C ASP A 410 -21.02 -8.66 -5.98
N LYS A 411 -22.15 -9.34 -6.23
CA LYS A 411 -23.37 -9.28 -5.40
C LYS A 411 -23.31 -10.16 -4.16
N ALA A 412 -22.32 -11.04 -4.03
CA ALA A 412 -22.29 -12.09 -3.02
C ALA A 412 -21.02 -12.10 -2.15
N MET A 413 -20.40 -10.94 -1.90
CA MET A 413 -19.78 -10.82 -0.57
C MET A 413 -20.94 -10.84 0.42
N ASP A 414 -21.27 -12.04 0.87
CA ASP A 414 -22.20 -12.18 1.96
C ASP A 414 -21.59 -11.39 3.13
N ARG A 415 -22.25 -10.27 3.46
CA ARG A 415 -21.82 -9.39 4.56
C ARG A 415 -21.83 -10.16 5.89
N THR A 416 -22.36 -11.38 5.92
CA THR A 416 -22.29 -12.36 7.00
C THR A 416 -20.92 -13.03 7.15
N LEU A 417 -20.14 -13.18 6.08
CA LEU A 417 -18.86 -13.88 6.12
C LEU A 417 -17.68 -12.94 6.26
N SER A 418 -17.71 -11.78 5.62
CA SER A 418 -16.54 -10.91 5.55
C SER A 418 -16.91 -9.43 5.38
N SER A 419 -16.03 -8.55 5.87
CA SER A 419 -16.16 -7.09 5.71
C SER A 419 -15.13 -6.57 4.71
N MET A 420 -15.34 -5.38 4.14
CA MET A 420 -14.39 -4.75 3.19
C MET A 420 -12.97 -4.57 3.74
N ASN A 421 -12.79 -4.60 5.06
CA ASN A 421 -11.49 -4.47 5.72
C ASN A 421 -10.77 -5.80 5.94
N MET A 422 -11.46 -6.93 5.76
CA MET A 422 -10.90 -8.27 5.87
C MET A 422 -10.31 -8.70 4.54
N THR A 423 -9.13 -9.33 4.59
CA THR A 423 -8.40 -9.80 3.42
C THR A 423 -8.43 -11.32 3.27
N TRP A 424 -8.75 -12.08 4.32
CA TRP A 424 -8.66 -13.55 4.32
C TRP A 424 -9.39 -14.21 3.14
N LEU A 425 -10.58 -13.71 2.78
CA LEU A 425 -11.38 -14.25 1.69
C LEU A 425 -10.72 -13.96 0.34
N ALA A 426 -10.18 -12.76 0.14
CA ALA A 426 -9.45 -12.39 -1.08
C ALA A 426 -8.20 -13.26 -1.27
N VAL A 427 -7.47 -13.50 -0.19
CA VAL A 427 -6.27 -14.36 -0.17
C VAL A 427 -6.65 -15.80 -0.54
N LEU A 428 -7.71 -16.34 0.08
CA LEU A 428 -8.22 -17.70 -0.18
C LEU A 428 -8.77 -17.86 -1.60
N SER A 429 -9.49 -16.85 -2.12
CA SER A 429 -10.04 -16.85 -3.48
C SER A 429 -8.99 -16.93 -4.57
N ALA A 430 -7.79 -16.39 -4.35
CA ALA A 430 -6.68 -16.54 -5.30
C ALA A 430 -6.23 -18.00 -5.40
N LEU A 431 -6.06 -18.69 -4.26
CA LEU A 431 -5.72 -20.11 -4.22
C LEU A 431 -6.82 -20.98 -4.85
N PHE A 432 -8.08 -20.67 -4.52
CA PHE A 432 -9.23 -21.37 -5.07
C PHE A 432 -9.27 -21.31 -6.59
N ARG A 433 -9.14 -20.11 -7.18
CA ARG A 433 -9.17 -19.93 -8.64
C ARG A 433 -8.09 -20.73 -9.38
N GLN A 434 -6.92 -20.92 -8.77
CA GLN A 434 -5.80 -21.59 -9.40
C GLN A 434 -5.80 -23.12 -9.22
N THR A 435 -6.29 -23.61 -8.08
CA THR A 435 -6.23 -25.04 -7.74
C THR A 435 -7.56 -25.77 -7.98
N TYR A 436 -8.68 -25.06 -8.04
CA TYR A 436 -9.99 -25.65 -8.30
C TYR A 436 -10.10 -26.16 -9.74
N ARG A 437 -10.21 -27.48 -9.92
CA ARG A 437 -10.22 -28.11 -11.24
C ARG A 437 -11.65 -28.17 -11.79
N LYS A 438 -11.96 -27.30 -12.76
CA LYS A 438 -13.25 -27.29 -13.45
C LYS A 438 -13.60 -28.61 -14.16
N GLY A 439 -12.61 -29.42 -14.54
CA GLY A 439 -12.83 -30.73 -15.17
C GLY A 439 -13.29 -31.84 -14.22
N ASN A 440 -13.18 -31.64 -12.90
CA ASN A 440 -13.77 -32.55 -11.90
C ASN A 440 -14.24 -31.72 -10.69
N PRO A 441 -15.38 -31.04 -10.81
CA PRO A 441 -15.85 -30.07 -9.82
C PRO A 441 -16.27 -30.75 -8.51
N GLU A 442 -16.84 -31.96 -8.56
CA GLU A 442 -17.27 -32.70 -7.37
C GLU A 442 -16.08 -33.06 -6.49
N LYS A 443 -15.06 -33.72 -7.06
CA LYS A 443 -13.84 -34.08 -6.32
C LYS A 443 -13.09 -32.85 -5.79
N SER A 444 -13.07 -31.76 -6.56
CA SER A 444 -12.44 -30.51 -6.13
C SER A 444 -13.21 -29.87 -4.97
N THR A 445 -14.54 -29.90 -5.02
CA THR A 445 -15.41 -29.35 -3.96
C THR A 445 -15.25 -30.14 -2.67
N GLU A 446 -15.23 -31.48 -2.73
CA GLU A 446 -15.00 -32.32 -1.55
C GLU A 446 -13.60 -32.09 -0.95
N GLN A 447 -12.57 -31.99 -1.78
CA GLN A 447 -11.21 -31.73 -1.33
C GLN A 447 -11.11 -30.36 -0.62
N TRP A 448 -11.73 -29.33 -1.19
CA TRP A 448 -11.77 -28.00 -0.59
C TRP A 448 -12.62 -27.95 0.69
N ARG A 449 -13.76 -28.66 0.72
CA ARG A 449 -14.58 -28.82 1.94
C ARG A 449 -13.76 -29.44 3.07
N TYR A 450 -13.03 -30.52 2.77
CA TYR A 450 -12.16 -31.18 3.72
C TYR A 450 -11.06 -30.24 4.25
N HIS A 451 -10.35 -29.53 3.37
CA HIS A 451 -9.24 -28.65 3.78
C HIS A 451 -9.71 -27.45 4.61
N ILE A 452 -10.82 -26.81 4.23
CA ILE A 452 -11.41 -25.72 5.02
C ILE A 452 -11.87 -26.25 6.38
N GLY A 453 -12.56 -27.39 6.41
CA GLY A 453 -12.98 -28.03 7.66
C GLY A 453 -11.80 -28.44 8.56
N LEU A 454 -10.69 -28.90 7.98
CA LEU A 454 -9.47 -29.19 8.71
C LEU A 454 -8.85 -27.90 9.29
N ALA A 455 -8.78 -26.83 8.50
CA ALA A 455 -8.24 -25.55 8.94
C ALA A 455 -9.06 -24.92 10.08
N LEU A 456 -10.40 -24.98 10.03
CA LEU A 456 -11.27 -24.54 11.12
C LEU A 456 -10.97 -25.30 12.43
N ARG A 457 -10.84 -26.63 12.36
CA ARG A 457 -10.53 -27.49 13.52
C ARG A 457 -9.14 -27.22 14.09
N ARG A 458 -8.12 -27.14 13.23
CA ARG A 458 -6.73 -26.88 13.66
C ARG A 458 -6.56 -25.51 14.31
N ASN A 459 -7.34 -24.53 13.86
CA ASN A 459 -7.37 -23.18 14.45
C ASN A 459 -8.38 -23.04 15.60
N ARG A 460 -9.04 -24.14 16.01
CA ARG A 460 -10.04 -24.21 17.10
C ARG A 460 -11.13 -23.14 16.95
N VAL A 461 -11.71 -23.04 15.76
CA VAL A 461 -12.87 -22.18 15.51
C VAL A 461 -14.13 -22.93 15.92
N GLU A 462 -14.68 -22.61 17.09
CA GLU A 462 -15.77 -23.37 17.72
C GLU A 462 -17.15 -22.72 17.57
N TRP A 463 -17.20 -21.42 17.28
CA TRP A 463 -18.42 -20.63 17.18
C TRP A 463 -18.24 -19.53 16.12
N VAL A 464 -19.36 -18.99 15.66
CA VAL A 464 -19.44 -17.76 14.86
C VAL A 464 -20.61 -16.94 15.38
N LEU A 465 -20.58 -15.61 15.22
CA LEU A 465 -21.77 -14.81 15.53
C LEU A 465 -22.91 -15.21 14.58
N GLY A 466 -24.10 -15.43 15.15
CA GLY A 466 -25.28 -15.91 14.44
C GLY A 466 -25.79 -14.98 13.34
N SER A 467 -26.46 -15.57 12.35
CA SER A 467 -27.11 -14.90 11.22
C SER A 467 -28.63 -15.01 11.36
N SER A 468 -29.29 -14.03 11.97
CA SER A 468 -30.73 -13.86 11.82
C SER A 468 -31.00 -12.83 10.71
N ARG A 469 -31.62 -13.25 9.60
CA ARG A 469 -32.10 -12.39 8.49
C ARG A 469 -31.03 -11.54 7.78
N GLY A 470 -29.93 -12.16 7.33
CA GLY A 470 -29.03 -11.54 6.33
C GLY A 470 -28.25 -10.31 6.82
N THR A 471 -28.17 -10.13 8.13
CA THR A 471 -27.35 -9.11 8.78
C THR A 471 -26.55 -9.81 9.87
N ILE A 472 -25.24 -9.55 9.97
CA ILE A 472 -24.52 -9.76 11.23
C ILE A 472 -25.06 -8.71 12.18
N THR A 473 -26.16 -9.06 12.81
CA THR A 473 -26.72 -8.31 13.89
C THR A 473 -26.38 -9.09 15.15
N ALA A 474 -25.63 -8.44 16.04
CA ALA A 474 -26.12 -8.43 17.40
C ALA A 474 -27.49 -7.73 17.34
N THR A 475 -28.52 -8.50 17.04
CA THR A 475 -29.91 -8.18 17.35
C THR A 475 -30.27 -9.23 18.36
N ILE A 476 -30.18 -8.86 19.62
CA ILE A 476 -31.27 -8.13 20.28
C ILE A 476 -32.53 -8.99 20.15
N ALA A 477 -32.76 -9.88 21.13
CA ALA A 477 -33.97 -10.69 21.18
C ALA A 477 -35.19 -9.85 21.58
#